data_AF-Q1AX38-F1
#
_entry.id   AF-Q1AX38-F1
#
_cell.length_a   1.000
_cell.length_b   1.000
_cell.length_c   1.000
_cell.angle_alpha   90.00
_cell.angle_beta   90.00
_cell.angle_gamma   90.00
#
_symmetry.space_group_name_H-M   'P 1'
#
loop_
_entity.id
_entity.type
_entity.pdbx_description
1 polymer ?
#
loop_
_entity_poly.entity_id
_entity_poly.type
_entity_poly.pdbx_seq_one_letter_code
_entity_poly.pdbx_strand_id
1 'polypeptide(L)'
;MVPVREPPAEASSPDVRAAHLLRISGYLDIAIMSMWSASSRACRLIGMAEASVRGAGPGGADEELLRLLRRLLREAAERHAAGDYPAAMARMRVAQDMTDLRIVQIKKGLA
;
A
#
# COMPACT_ATOMS: atom_id res chain seq x y z
N MET A 1 -25.43 -2.20 20.29
CA MET A 1 -24.71 -3.09 19.36
C MET A 1 -25.20 -2.74 17.96
N VAL A 2 -24.41 -2.00 17.18
CA VAL A 2 -24.81 -1.60 15.82
C VAL A 2 -24.62 -2.82 14.91
N PRO A 3 -25.62 -3.25 14.13
CA PRO A 3 -25.46 -4.37 13.22
C PRO A 3 -24.37 -4.03 12.20
N VAL A 4 -23.33 -4.85 12.12
CA VAL A 4 -22.31 -4.77 11.07
C VAL A 4 -23.01 -5.19 9.78
N ARG A 5 -23.34 -4.20 8.94
CA ARG A 5 -23.91 -4.45 7.63
C ARG A 5 -22.83 -5.14 6.80
N GLU A 6 -23.09 -6.37 6.35
CA GLU A 6 -22.19 -7.05 5.43
C GLU A 6 -22.00 -6.17 4.17
N PRO A 7 -20.75 -5.97 3.73
CA PRO A 7 -20.49 -5.17 2.54
C PRO A 7 -21.12 -5.85 1.31
N PRO A 8 -21.66 -5.08 0.35
CA PRO A 8 -22.27 -5.66 -0.84
C PRO A 8 -21.24 -6.48 -1.62
N ALA A 9 -21.65 -7.60 -2.22
CA ALA A 9 -20.77 -8.54 -2.92
C ALA A 9 -19.90 -7.89 -4.02
N GLU A 10 -20.38 -6.82 -4.64
CA GLU A 10 -19.63 -6.04 -5.63
C GLU A 10 -18.37 -5.39 -5.05
N ALA A 11 -18.42 -5.02 -3.76
CA ALA A 11 -17.31 -4.40 -3.04
C ALA A 11 -16.15 -5.36 -2.77
N SER A 12 -16.30 -6.68 -2.92
CA SER A 12 -15.19 -7.64 -2.75
C SER A 12 -14.80 -8.34 -4.06
N SER A 13 -15.34 -7.90 -5.20
CA SER A 13 -15.01 -8.52 -6.49
C SER A 13 -13.50 -8.44 -6.78
N PRO A 14 -12.92 -9.46 -7.45
CA PRO A 14 -11.48 -9.48 -7.78
C PRO A 14 -11.02 -8.22 -8.52
N ASP A 15 -11.86 -7.66 -9.40
CA ASP A 15 -11.53 -6.47 -10.17
C ASP A 15 -11.47 -5.21 -9.30
N VAL A 16 -12.42 -5.03 -8.39
CA VAL A 16 -12.43 -3.90 -7.44
C VAL A 16 -11.25 -4.01 -6.47
N ARG A 17 -10.95 -5.21 -5.97
CA ARG A 17 -9.79 -5.45 -5.11
C ARG A 17 -8.47 -5.13 -5.82
N ALA A 18 -8.28 -5.64 -7.03
CA ALA A 18 -7.09 -5.35 -7.82
C ALA A 18 -6.97 -3.86 -8.17
N ALA A 19 -8.07 -3.18 -8.53
CA ALA A 19 -8.06 -1.75 -8.79
C ALA A 19 -7.67 -0.93 -7.55
N HIS A 20 -8.14 -1.32 -6.36
CA HIS A 20 -7.75 -0.70 -5.10
C HIS A 20 -6.25 -0.84 -4.84
N LEU A 21 -5.69 -2.04 -5.04
CA LEU A 21 -4.26 -2.29 -4.87
C LEU A 21 -3.41 -1.59 -5.94
N LEU A 22 -3.87 -1.51 -7.20
CA LEU A 22 -3.21 -0.74 -8.25
C LEU A 22 -3.09 0.75 -7.90
N ARG A 23 -4.13 1.33 -7.28
CA ARG A 23 -4.06 2.70 -6.77
C ARG A 23 -2.97 2.84 -5.70
N ILE A 24 -2.86 1.88 -4.78
CA ILE A 24 -1.81 1.88 -3.75
C ILE A 24 -0.42 1.76 -4.41
N SER A 25 -0.24 0.82 -5.33
CA SER A 25 0.97 0.66 -6.15
C SER A 25 1.40 1.98 -6.80
N GLY A 26 0.46 2.72 -7.41
CA GLY A 26 0.78 4.01 -8.02
C GLY A 26 1.34 5.04 -7.02
N TYR A 27 0.83 5.08 -5.78
CA TYR A 27 1.40 5.95 -4.74
C TYR A 27 2.78 5.50 -4.28
N LEU A 28 2.99 4.18 -4.15
CA LEU A 28 4.27 3.59 -3.81
C LEU A 28 5.33 3.92 -4.86
N ASP A 29 5.02 3.73 -6.15
CA ASP A 29 5.90 4.04 -7.27
C ASP A 29 6.31 5.51 -7.28
N ILE A 30 5.36 6.44 -7.14
CA ILE A 30 5.64 7.87 -7.12
C ILE A 30 6.55 8.23 -5.93
N ALA A 31 6.31 7.65 -4.75
CA ALA A 31 7.14 7.87 -3.57
C ALA A 31 8.55 7.31 -3.76
N ILE A 32 8.68 6.09 -4.30
CA ILE A 32 9.95 5.44 -4.62
C ILE A 32 10.75 6.29 -5.62
N MET A 33 10.13 6.74 -6.72
CA MET A 33 10.79 7.61 -7.71
C MET A 33 11.24 8.95 -7.11
N SER A 34 10.46 9.51 -6.19
CA SER A 34 10.85 10.73 -5.50
C SER A 34 12.06 10.53 -4.57
N MET A 35 12.16 9.37 -3.92
CA MET A 35 13.34 9.04 -3.10
C MET A 35 14.58 8.81 -3.98
N TRP A 36 14.42 8.07 -5.08
CA TRP A 36 15.52 7.82 -6.05
C TRP A 36 16.09 9.11 -6.66
N SER A 37 15.22 10.09 -6.94
CA SER A 37 15.61 11.39 -7.49
C SER A 37 16.13 12.38 -6.44
N ALA A 38 16.33 11.94 -5.18
CA ALA A 38 16.69 12.81 -4.06
C ALA A 38 15.78 14.06 -3.93
N SER A 39 14.52 13.93 -4.34
CA SER A 39 13.57 15.04 -4.36
C SER A 39 13.15 15.42 -2.94
N SER A 40 13.10 16.71 -2.66
CA SER A 40 12.58 17.25 -1.40
C SER A 40 11.13 16.87 -1.11
N ARG A 41 10.40 16.36 -2.12
CA ARG A 41 9.01 15.89 -2.00
C ARG A 41 8.91 14.46 -1.46
N ALA A 42 10.02 13.71 -1.34
CA ALA A 42 10.01 12.30 -0.97
C ALA A 42 9.26 12.05 0.34
N CYS A 43 9.56 12.83 1.39
CA CYS A 43 8.89 12.70 2.69
C CYS A 43 7.36 12.90 2.58
N ARG A 44 6.90 13.85 1.77
CA ARG A 44 5.47 14.09 1.56
C ARG A 44 4.81 12.94 0.81
N LEU A 45 5.49 12.40 -0.19
CA LEU A 45 4.97 11.32 -1.02
C LEU A 45 4.91 9.98 -0.27
N ILE A 46 5.86 9.71 0.63
CA ILE A 46 5.77 8.59 1.58
C ILE A 46 4.52 8.75 2.45
N GLY A 47 4.25 9.95 2.99
CA GLY A 47 3.05 10.20 3.78
C GLY A 47 1.74 10.03 3.00
N MET A 48 1.73 10.38 1.70
CA MET A 48 0.58 10.12 0.83
C MET A 48 0.36 8.62 0.60
N ALA A 49 1.45 7.85 0.39
CA ALA A 49 1.37 6.40 0.30
C ALA A 49 0.84 5.78 1.61
N GLU A 50 1.30 6.24 2.78
CA GLU A 50 0.79 5.80 4.08
C GLU A 50 -0.71 6.10 4.22
N ALA A 51 -1.14 7.31 3.84
CA ALA A 51 -2.54 7.68 3.88
C ALA A 51 -3.41 6.78 2.98
N SER A 52 -2.87 6.32 1.84
CA SER A 52 -3.58 5.49 0.88
C SER A 52 -3.98 4.10 1.40
N VAL A 53 -3.33 3.62 2.47
CA VAL A 53 -3.56 2.29 3.07
C VAL A 53 -4.27 2.35 4.43
N ARG A 54 -4.71 3.52 4.92
CA ARG A 54 -5.34 3.65 6.25
C ARG A 54 -6.71 3.00 6.35
N GLY A 55 -7.48 3.04 5.26
CA GLY A 55 -8.82 2.47 5.20
C GLY A 55 -8.80 0.94 5.10
N ALA A 56 -9.95 0.33 5.31
CA ALA A 56 -10.15 -1.08 5.01
C ALA A 56 -10.14 -1.33 3.50
N GLY A 57 -9.75 -2.53 3.10
CA GLY A 57 -9.84 -2.98 1.72
C GLY A 57 -11.30 -3.13 1.26
N PRO A 58 -11.54 -3.20 -0.06
CA PRO A 58 -12.88 -3.42 -0.59
C PRO A 58 -13.51 -4.69 0.01
N GLY A 59 -14.68 -4.55 0.63
CA GLY A 59 -15.37 -5.65 1.32
C GLY A 59 -14.62 -6.23 2.52
N GLY A 60 -13.62 -5.52 3.07
CA GLY A 60 -12.75 -6.02 4.14
C GLY A 60 -11.70 -7.02 3.67
N ALA A 61 -11.50 -7.16 2.35
CA ALA A 61 -10.49 -8.04 1.79
C ALA A 61 -9.07 -7.47 1.98
N ASP A 62 -8.07 -8.37 1.89
CA ASP A 62 -6.64 -8.00 1.88
C ASP A 62 -6.14 -7.28 3.14
N GLU A 63 -6.87 -7.33 4.26
CA GLU A 63 -6.51 -6.62 5.49
C GLU A 63 -5.16 -7.02 6.07
N GLU A 64 -4.74 -8.28 5.90
CA GLU A 64 -3.41 -8.70 6.35
C GLU A 64 -2.30 -8.00 5.57
N LEU A 65 -2.44 -7.93 4.24
CA LEU A 65 -1.55 -7.15 3.39
C LEU A 65 -1.60 -5.68 3.79
N LEU A 66 -2.77 -5.08 3.94
CA LEU A 66 -2.89 -3.67 4.32
C LEU A 66 -2.25 -3.38 5.69
N ARG A 67 -2.36 -4.29 6.66
CA ARG A 67 -1.63 -4.19 7.94
C ARG A 67 -0.12 -4.22 7.74
N LEU A 68 0.40 -5.10 6.89
CA LEU A 68 1.82 -5.14 6.54
C LEU A 68 2.26 -3.82 5.89
N LEU A 69 1.52 -3.31 4.91
CA LEU A 69 1.84 -2.06 4.21
C LEU A 69 1.84 -0.85 5.15
N ARG A 70 0.85 -0.74 6.04
CA ARG A 70 0.79 0.31 7.08
C ARG A 70 2.07 0.32 7.92
N ARG A 71 2.53 -0.86 8.35
CA ARG A 71 3.79 -0.98 9.12
C ARG A 71 5.01 -0.58 8.29
N LEU A 72 5.17 -1.13 7.09
CA LEU A 72 6.32 -0.84 6.22
C LEU A 72 6.43 0.65 5.87
N LEU A 73 5.31 1.29 5.56
CA LEU A 73 5.26 2.72 5.20
C LEU A 73 5.61 3.62 6.39
N ARG A 74 5.14 3.26 7.58
CA ARG A 74 5.55 3.95 8.81
C ARG A 74 7.05 3.82 9.07
N GLU A 75 7.58 2.60 9.00
CA GLU A 75 9.02 2.38 9.15
C GLU A 75 9.82 3.12 8.08
N ALA A 76 9.35 3.16 6.82
CA ALA A 76 10.01 3.88 5.75
C ALA A 76 10.06 5.39 6.02
N ALA A 77 8.97 5.98 6.53
CA ALA A 77 8.91 7.38 6.92
C ALA A 77 9.89 7.69 8.06
N GLU A 78 9.92 6.86 9.09
CA GLU A 78 10.84 6.99 10.24
C GLU A 78 12.31 6.91 9.80
N ARG A 79 12.66 5.93 8.95
CA ARG A 79 14.02 5.77 8.41
C ARG A 79 14.43 6.93 7.52
N HIS A 80 13.53 7.38 6.66
CA HIS A 80 13.80 8.53 5.79
C HIS A 80 14.01 9.80 6.62
N ALA A 81 13.22 10.03 7.67
CA ALA A 81 13.39 11.16 8.58
C ALA A 81 14.73 11.11 9.35
N ALA A 82 15.22 9.90 9.65
CA ALA A 82 16.53 9.69 10.27
C ALA A 82 17.72 9.78 9.29
N GLY A 83 17.49 10.04 8.00
CA GLY A 83 18.53 10.07 6.97
C GLY A 83 19.03 8.70 6.51
N ASP A 84 18.39 7.61 6.96
CA ASP A 84 18.71 6.23 6.57
C ASP A 84 17.97 5.86 5.28
N TYR A 85 18.42 6.46 4.17
CA TYR A 85 17.80 6.28 2.86
C TYR A 85 17.78 4.82 2.38
N PRO A 86 18.86 4.02 2.53
CA PRO A 86 18.84 2.61 2.11
C PRO A 86 17.78 1.80 2.85
N ALA A 87 17.66 1.97 4.18
CA ALA A 87 16.66 1.25 4.95
C ALA A 87 15.23 1.68 4.59
N ALA A 88 15.00 2.98 4.37
CA ALA A 88 13.72 3.51 3.91
C ALA A 88 13.35 2.94 2.54
N MET A 89 14.29 2.94 1.59
CA MET A 89 14.10 2.42 0.23
C MET A 89 13.76 0.92 0.24
N ALA A 90 14.45 0.14 1.08
CA ALA A 90 14.16 -1.29 1.22
C ALA A 90 12.71 -1.56 1.66
N ARG A 91 12.18 -0.78 2.61
CA ARG A 91 10.78 -0.92 3.06
C ARG A 91 9.78 -0.56 1.98
N MET A 92 10.04 0.53 1.26
CA MET A 92 9.19 0.93 0.14
C MET A 92 9.16 -0.12 -0.97
N ARG A 93 10.31 -0.74 -1.29
CA ARG A 93 10.41 -1.81 -2.28
C ARG A 93 9.67 -3.07 -1.86
N VAL A 94 9.83 -3.51 -0.61
CA VAL A 94 9.05 -4.65 -0.09
C VAL A 94 7.55 -4.36 -0.14
N ALA A 95 7.12 -3.13 0.20
CA ALA A 95 5.72 -2.74 0.11
C ALA A 95 5.20 -2.81 -1.33
N GLN A 96 5.99 -2.37 -2.31
CA GLN A 96 5.68 -2.44 -3.73
C GLN A 96 5.54 -3.90 -4.18
N ASP A 97 6.56 -4.72 -3.96
CA ASP A 97 6.62 -6.10 -4.43
C ASP A 97 5.46 -6.94 -3.85
N MET A 98 5.15 -6.77 -2.56
CA MET A 98 4.02 -7.47 -1.92
C MET A 98 2.67 -7.04 -2.48
N THR A 99 2.52 -5.75 -2.83
CA THR A 99 1.30 -5.24 -3.46
C THR A 99 1.13 -5.80 -4.87
N ASP A 100 2.19 -5.80 -5.67
CA ASP A 100 2.19 -6.29 -7.05
C ASP A 100 1.93 -7.80 -7.12
N LEU A 101 2.58 -8.57 -6.26
CA LEU A 101 2.34 -10.01 -6.17
C LEU A 101 0.89 -10.30 -5.82
N ARG A 102 0.27 -9.52 -4.91
CA ARG A 102 -1.13 -9.71 -4.56
C ARG A 102 -2.07 -9.37 -5.73
N ILE A 103 -1.78 -8.32 -6.49
CA ILE A 103 -2.53 -7.97 -7.72
C ILE A 103 -2.48 -9.15 -8.71
N VAL A 104 -1.29 -9.73 -8.94
CA VAL A 104 -1.11 -10.88 -9.83
C VAL A 104 -1.90 -12.09 -9.32
N GLN A 105 -1.84 -12.38 -8.02
CA GLN A 105 -2.61 -13.48 -7.43
C GLN A 105 -4.12 -13.30 -7.66
N ILE A 106 -4.64 -12.10 -7.42
CA ILE A 106 -6.07 -11.79 -7.61
C ILE A 106 -6.46 -11.99 -9.07
N LYS A 107 -5.69 -11.46 -10.01
CA LYS A 107 -6.00 -11.56 -11.45
C LYS A 107 -5.81 -12.96 -12.03
N LYS A 108 -5.00 -13.81 -11.41
CA LYS A 108 -4.87 -15.23 -11.77
C LYS A 108 -5.87 -16.15 -11.06
N GLY A 109 -6.72 -15.62 -10.17
CA GLY A 109 -7.65 -16.43 -9.38
C GLY A 109 -6.97 -17.30 -8.32
N LEU A 110 -5.80 -16.89 -7.83
CA LEU A 110 -4.98 -17.58 -6.83
C LEU A 110 -5.15 -17.02 -5.41
N ALA A 111 -6.15 -16.16 -5.20
CA ALA A 111 -6.17 -15.18 -4.11
C ALA A 111 -7.35 -15.27 -3.15
#